data_AF-A0A397S0F2-F1
#
_entry.id   AF-A0A397S0F2-F1
#
_cell.length_a   1.000
_cell.length_b   1.000
_cell.length_c   1.000
_cell.angle_alpha   90.00
_cell.angle_beta   90.00
_cell.angle_gamma   90.00
#
_symmetry.space_group_name_H-M   'P 1'
#
loop_
_entity.id
_entity.type
_entity.pdbx_description
1 polymer ?
#
loop_
_entity_poly.entity_id
_entity_poly.type
_entity_poly.pdbx_seq_one_letter_code
_entity_poly.pdbx_strand_id
1 'polypeptide(L)' 'MKYLLFTVIICIIYALTGAIASPIDNARSIVQTCMRPGQPCKTDEECCNKFCVSNRCIVDVI' A
#
# COMPACT_ATOMS: atom_id res chain seq x y z
N MET A 1 45.54 1.62 -2.58
CA MET A 1 45.04 0.46 -3.35
C MET A 1 43.98 -0.37 -2.62
N LYS A 2 44.04 -0.55 -1.29
CA LYS A 2 43.09 -1.41 -0.55
C LYS A 2 41.65 -0.87 -0.52
N TYR A 3 41.48 0.44 -0.34
CA TYR A 3 40.16 1.10 -0.25
C TYR A 3 39.34 1.00 -1.55
N LEU A 4 40.01 1.01 -2.71
CA LEU A 4 39.36 0.90 -4.01
C LEU A 4 38.77 -0.51 -4.23
N LEU A 5 39.44 -1.53 -3.69
CA LEU A 5 38.92 -2.89 -3.68
C LEU A 5 37.67 -2.98 -2.78
N PHE A 6 37.70 -2.35 -1.59
CA PHE A 6 36.57 -2.33 -0.67
C PHE A 6 35.34 -1.62 -1.27
N THR A 7 35.51 -0.48 -1.92
CA THR A 7 34.40 0.24 -2.58
C THR A 7 33.75 -0.59 -3.68
N VAL A 8 34.56 -1.32 -4.46
CA VAL A 8 34.05 -2.19 -5.53
C VAL A 8 33.27 -3.37 -4.94
N ILE A 9 33.79 -4.00 -3.88
CA ILE A 9 33.12 -5.12 -3.20
C ILE A 9 31.76 -4.68 -2.63
N ILE A 10 31.70 -3.51 -1.99
CA ILE A 10 30.45 -2.95 -1.44
C ILE A 10 29.42 -2.70 -2.55
N CYS A 11 29.82 -2.10 -3.67
CA CYS A 11 28.93 -1.89 -4.82
C CYS A 11 28.42 -3.20 -5.42
N ILE A 12 29.27 -4.23 -5.52
CA ILE A 12 28.87 -5.56 -5.99
C ILE A 12 27.87 -6.18 -5.02
N ILE A 13 28.10 -6.07 -3.71
CA ILE A 13 27.15 -6.55 -2.69
C ILE A 13 25.80 -5.86 -2.88
N TYR A 14 25.76 -4.53 -2.97
CA TYR A 14 24.50 -3.78 -3.17
C TYR A 14 23.79 -4.10 -4.50
N ALA A 15 24.54 -4.36 -5.57
CA ALA A 15 23.96 -4.79 -6.84
C ALA A 15 23.39 -6.22 -6.76
N LEU A 16 24.04 -7.12 -6.01
CA LEU A 16 23.59 -8.49 -5.79
C LEU A 16 22.44 -8.58 -4.78
N THR A 17 22.43 -7.74 -3.74
CA THR A 17 21.33 -7.60 -2.77
C THR A 17 20.30 -6.55 -3.21
N GLY A 18 20.25 -6.24 -4.53
CA GLY A 18 19.39 -5.26 -5.20
C GLY A 18 17.88 -5.50 -5.10
N ALA A 19 17.38 -6.02 -3.98
CA ALA A 19 15.98 -6.15 -3.65
C ALA A 19 15.78 -6.18 -2.12
N ILE A 20 16.13 -5.11 -1.41
CA ILE A 20 15.23 -4.65 -0.34
C ILE A 20 14.44 -3.44 -0.82
N ALA A 21 13.97 -3.47 -2.06
CA ALA A 21 12.71 -2.83 -2.37
C ALA A 21 11.63 -3.68 -1.70
N SER A 22 11.46 -3.51 -0.39
CA SER A 22 10.21 -3.89 0.25
C SER A 22 9.16 -2.94 -0.34
N PRO A 23 8.18 -3.39 -1.15
CA PRO A 23 6.91 -2.74 -1.06
C PRO A 23 6.41 -3.08 0.34
N ILE A 24 6.60 -2.16 1.29
CA ILE A 24 5.60 -2.05 2.34
C ILE A 24 4.36 -1.50 1.61
N ASP A 25 3.72 -2.37 0.83
CA ASP A 25 2.39 -2.13 0.31
C ASP A 25 1.52 -1.93 1.54
N ASN A 26 1.06 -0.70 1.68
CA ASN A 26 0.24 -0.20 2.76
C ASN A 26 0.95 -0.16 4.13
N ALA A 27 1.93 0.74 4.23
CA ALA A 27 1.67 1.81 5.18
C ALA A 27 0.27 2.33 4.87
N ARG A 28 -0.69 1.88 5.69
CA ARG A 28 -2.03 2.42 5.87
C ARG A 28 -1.90 3.94 5.99
N SER A 29 -1.79 4.60 4.84
CA SER A 29 -1.85 6.04 4.71
C SER A 29 -3.33 6.35 4.86
N ILE A 30 -3.78 6.52 6.11
CA ILE A 30 -5.13 6.94 6.45
C ILE A 30 -5.26 8.42 6.08
N VAL A 31 -5.09 8.76 4.82
CA VAL A 31 -6.16 9.51 4.20
C VAL A 31 -7.18 8.42 3.86
N GLN A 32 -8.02 8.02 4.84
CA GLN A 32 -9.15 7.13 4.59
C GLN A 32 -10.08 7.89 3.64
N THR A 33 -9.80 7.82 2.34
CA THR A 33 -10.80 8.15 1.33
C THR A 33 -11.77 6.99 1.41
N CYS A 34 -12.77 7.17 2.26
CA CYS A 34 -13.88 6.28 2.34
C CYS A 34 -14.53 6.16 0.95
N MET A 35 -15.11 5.01 0.67
CA MET A 35 -15.72 4.71 -0.61
C MET A 35 -17.07 5.42 -0.72
N ARG A 36 -17.28 6.05 -1.87
CA ARG A 36 -18.52 6.75 -2.25
C ARG A 36 -19.61 5.74 -2.63
N PRO A 37 -20.88 6.16 -2.60
CA PRO A 37 -21.99 5.35 -3.08
C PRO A 37 -21.74 4.81 -4.50
N GLY A 38 -22.04 3.53 -4.72
CA GLY A 38 -21.84 2.80 -5.98
C GLY A 38 -20.47 2.13 -6.14
N GLN A 39 -19.47 2.51 -5.33
CA GLN A 39 -18.15 1.88 -5.35
C GLN A 39 -18.17 0.49 -4.70
N PRO A 40 -17.33 -0.44 -5.17
CA PRO A 40 -17.28 -1.79 -4.64
C PRO A 40 -16.69 -1.81 -3.23
N CYS A 41 -17.30 -2.55 -2.30
CA CYS A 41 -16.85 -2.69 -0.92
C CYS A 41 -16.88 -4.17 -0.47
N LYS A 42 -16.12 -4.47 0.58
CA LYS A 42 -16.09 -5.77 1.27
C LYS A 42 -16.62 -5.68 2.69
N THR A 43 -16.36 -4.58 3.38
CA THR A 43 -16.83 -4.33 4.75
C THR A 43 -17.47 -2.95 4.83
N ASP A 44 -18.35 -2.77 5.80
CA ASP A 44 -19.03 -1.49 6.04
C ASP A 44 -18.02 -0.35 6.28
N GLU A 45 -16.94 -0.61 7.00
CA GLU A 45 -15.92 0.39 7.34
C GLU A 45 -15.18 0.99 6.14
N GLU A 46 -15.29 0.37 4.97
CA GLU A 46 -14.74 0.88 3.72
C GLU A 46 -15.60 2.02 3.14
N CYS A 47 -16.92 2.02 3.40
CA CYS A 47 -17.87 3.00 2.89
C CYS A 47 -17.95 4.26 3.75
N CYS A 48 -18.09 5.44 3.15
CA CYS A 48 -18.24 6.70 3.90
C CYS A 48 -19.46 6.70 4.83
N ASN A 49 -20.54 6.07 4.38
CA ASN A 49 -21.78 5.93 5.15
C ASN A 49 -21.77 4.70 6.05
N LYS A 50 -20.72 3.88 6.00
CA LYS A 50 -20.63 2.61 6.70
C LYS A 50 -21.73 1.60 6.35
N PHE A 51 -22.17 1.61 5.09
CA PHE A 51 -23.17 0.67 4.57
C PHE A 51 -22.66 0.02 3.28
N CYS A 52 -22.23 -1.23 3.40
CA CYS A 52 -21.80 -2.09 2.30
C CYS A 52 -22.87 -3.14 2.00
N VAL A 53 -23.65 -2.92 0.94
CA VAL A 53 -24.75 -3.81 0.55
C VAL A 53 -24.51 -4.33 -0.86
N SER A 54 -24.62 -5.65 -1.06
CA SER A 54 -24.36 -6.30 -2.35
C SER A 54 -22.98 -5.95 -2.93
N ASN A 55 -21.96 -5.94 -2.07
CA ASN A 55 -20.59 -5.54 -2.40
C ASN A 55 -20.49 -4.11 -2.97
N ARG A 56 -21.42 -3.22 -2.65
CA ARG A 56 -21.35 -1.80 -3.02
C ARG A 56 -21.73 -0.88 -1.87
N CYS A 57 -21.06 0.25 -1.80
CA CYS A 57 -21.44 1.29 -0.87
C CYS A 57 -22.75 1.92 -1.30
N ILE A 58 -23.65 2.16 -0.34
CA ILE A 58 -24.92 2.82 -0.59
C ILE A 58 -25.03 4.13 0.21
N VAL A 59 -25.96 4.99 -0.21
CA VAL A 59 -26.46 6.06 0.65
C VAL A 59 -27.44 5.44 1.64
N ASP A 60 -27.38 5.87 2.88
CA ASP A 60 -28.43 5.56 3.86
C ASP A 60 -29.73 6.20 3.36
N VAL A 61 -30.69 5.36 2.94
CA VAL A 61 -32.01 5.80 2.47
C VAL A 61 -32.97 5.65 3.64
N ILE A 62 -32.98 6.65 4.53
CA ILE A 62 -34.02 6.85 5.54
C ILE A 62 -35.12 7.73 4.96
#